data_AF-A0A6G7J3F9-F1
#
_entry.id   AF-A0A6G7J3F9-F1
#
_cell.length_a   1.000
_cell.length_b   1.000
_cell.length_c   1.000
_cell.angle_alpha   90.00
_cell.angle_beta   90.00
_cell.angle_gamma   90.00
#
_symmetry.space_group_name_H-M   'P 1'
#
loop_
_entity.id
_entity.type
_entity.pdbx_description
1 polymer ?
#
loop_
_entity_poly.entity_id
_entity_poly.type
_entity_poly.pdbx_seq_one_letter_code
_entity_poly.pdbx_strand_id
1 'polypeptide(L)'
;MKKKNKKLNTLEEIQQLRNNLSGLLGNKKSIDSKGNYVSFEVRDNNHLLMQIISLLEVCVFALGGEGMILSPDNKNASKEDSVTQVLELVLSILPDSQMYFMDKLDEKLSKLENKK
;
A
#
# COMPACT_ATOMS: atom_id res chain seq x y z
N MET A 1 -14.83 29.58 22.20
CA MET A 1 -15.59 29.12 21.00
C MET A 1 -14.72 28.82 19.78
N LYS A 2 -13.77 29.67 19.37
CA LYS A 2 -12.97 29.48 18.12
C LYS A 2 -12.20 28.13 17.99
N LYS A 3 -11.62 27.60 19.07
CA LYS A 3 -10.91 26.29 19.04
C LYS A 3 -11.85 25.09 18.86
N LYS A 4 -13.09 25.16 19.37
CA LYS A 4 -14.07 24.05 19.31
C LYS A 4 -14.62 23.87 17.89
N ASN A 5 -14.95 24.96 17.20
CA ASN A 5 -15.35 24.93 15.79
C ASN A 5 -14.23 24.43 14.87
N LYS A 6 -12.98 24.79 15.14
CA LYS A 6 -11.86 24.34 14.30
C LYS A 6 -11.60 22.84 14.39
N LYS A 7 -11.68 22.26 15.61
CA LYS A 7 -11.55 20.81 15.82
C LYS A 7 -12.68 20.06 15.11
N LEU A 8 -13.90 20.60 15.15
CA LEU A 8 -15.06 20.05 14.44
C LEU A 8 -14.82 20.04 12.91
N ASN A 9 -14.41 21.17 12.33
CA ASN A 9 -14.11 21.25 10.89
C ASN A 9 -13.02 20.27 10.46
N THR A 10 -11.97 20.08 11.27
CA THR A 10 -10.92 19.10 10.94
C THR A 10 -11.42 17.66 10.98
N LEU A 11 -12.35 17.32 11.88
CA LEU A 11 -12.99 16.01 11.90
C LEU A 11 -13.88 15.78 10.66
N GLU A 12 -14.61 16.80 10.22
CA GLU A 12 -15.41 16.75 8.98
C GLU A 12 -14.53 16.55 7.74
N GLU A 13 -13.39 17.24 7.67
CA GLU A 13 -12.40 17.06 6.59
C GLU A 13 -11.81 15.64 6.57
N ILE A 14 -11.48 15.07 7.74
CA ILE A 14 -11.00 13.67 7.84
C ILE A 14 -12.08 12.69 7.34
N GLN A 15 -13.34 12.93 7.69
CA GLN A 15 -14.46 12.09 7.26
C GLN A 15 -14.67 12.15 5.73
N GLN A 16 -14.52 13.32 5.12
CA GLN A 16 -14.56 13.48 3.67
C GLN A 16 -13.39 12.76 2.98
N LEU A 17 -12.17 12.88 3.50
CA LEU A 17 -11.00 12.17 2.98
C LEU A 17 -11.21 10.65 2.99
N ARG A 18 -11.80 10.10 4.06
CA ARG A 18 -12.14 8.67 4.16
C ARG A 18 -13.15 8.24 3.08
N ASN A 19 -14.17 9.05 2.84
CA ASN A 19 -15.20 8.74 1.84
C ASN A 19 -14.62 8.74 0.42
N ASN A 20 -13.75 9.70 0.10
CA ASN A 20 -13.08 9.77 -1.20
C ASN A 20 -12.16 8.57 -1.45
N LEU A 21 -11.56 8.02 -0.39
CA LEU A 21 -10.73 6.81 -0.45
C LEU A 21 -11.49 5.58 -0.94
N SER A 22 -12.72 5.41 -0.46
CA SER A 22 -13.58 4.28 -0.82
C SER A 22 -13.88 4.23 -2.33
N GLY A 23 -13.84 5.38 -3.00
CA GLY A 23 -13.97 5.49 -4.45
C GLY A 23 -12.69 5.18 -5.23
N LEU A 24 -11.50 5.39 -4.64
CA LEU A 24 -10.19 5.13 -5.26
C LEU A 24 -9.78 3.65 -5.18
N LEU A 25 -10.09 2.98 -4.06
CA LEU A 25 -9.88 1.53 -3.88
C LEU A 25 -10.84 0.68 -4.73
N GLY A 26 -11.93 1.28 -5.21
CA GLY A 26 -12.96 0.64 -6.02
C GLY A 26 -12.79 0.90 -7.51
N ASN A 27 -11.58 0.77 -8.06
CA ASN A 27 -11.36 0.99 -9.49
C ASN A 27 -11.84 -0.23 -10.33
N LYS A 28 -13.13 -0.54 -10.26
CA LYS A 28 -13.81 -1.52 -11.14
C LYS A 28 -13.88 -1.06 -12.61
N LYS A 29 -13.39 0.13 -12.94
CA LYS A 29 -13.64 0.80 -14.23
C LYS A 29 -12.51 0.68 -15.26
N SER A 30 -11.31 0.22 -14.89
CA SER A 30 -10.20 -0.01 -15.83
C SER A 30 -9.92 -1.49 -16.11
N ILE A 31 -10.81 -2.37 -15.65
CA ILE A 31 -10.64 -3.82 -15.69
C ILE A 31 -11.27 -4.31 -17.00
N ASP A 32 -10.44 -4.74 -17.94
CA ASP A 32 -10.87 -5.42 -19.17
C ASP A 32 -11.71 -6.65 -18.81
N SER A 33 -13.01 -6.64 -19.11
CA SER A 33 -13.93 -7.74 -18.82
C SER A 33 -13.49 -9.14 -19.33
N LYS A 34 -12.48 -9.22 -20.20
CA LYS A 34 -11.95 -10.45 -20.80
C LYS A 34 -10.65 -10.98 -20.16
N GLY A 35 -10.08 -10.28 -19.18
CA GLY A 35 -8.87 -10.72 -18.49
C GLY A 35 -9.10 -11.93 -17.57
N ASN A 36 -8.06 -12.76 -17.40
CA ASN A 36 -8.02 -13.77 -16.34
C ASN A 36 -7.63 -13.08 -15.03
N TYR A 37 -8.61 -12.82 -14.17
CA TYR A 37 -8.38 -12.18 -12.89
C TYR A 37 -8.14 -13.19 -11.78
N VAL A 38 -7.09 -12.95 -10.99
CA VAL A 38 -6.81 -13.69 -9.77
C VAL A 38 -6.98 -12.74 -8.61
N SER A 39 -7.82 -13.12 -7.65
CA SER A 39 -7.98 -12.44 -6.37
C SER A 39 -7.42 -13.32 -5.27
N PHE A 40 -6.75 -12.72 -4.29
CA PHE A 40 -6.36 -13.39 -3.06
C PHE A 40 -6.97 -12.67 -1.86
N GLU A 41 -7.30 -13.43 -0.83
CA GLU A 41 -7.92 -12.91 0.39
C GLU A 41 -6.83 -12.56 1.43
N VAL A 42 -7.01 -11.44 2.11
CA VAL A 42 -6.19 -11.05 3.26
C VAL A 42 -7.10 -10.89 4.48
N ARG A 43 -6.63 -11.39 5.63
CA ARG A 43 -7.42 -11.39 6.87
C ARG A 43 -7.72 -9.97 7.37
N ASP A 44 -6.70 -9.11 7.35
CA ASP A 44 -6.78 -7.72 7.77
C ASP A 44 -5.60 -6.92 7.19
N ASN A 45 -5.57 -5.62 7.46
CA ASN A 45 -4.50 -4.72 6.99
C ASN A 45 -3.12 -5.08 7.55
N ASN A 46 -3.04 -5.65 8.75
CA ASN A 46 -1.77 -6.06 9.34
C ASN A 46 -1.22 -7.30 8.62
N HIS A 47 -2.11 -8.22 8.24
CA HIS A 47 -1.77 -9.39 7.44
C HIS A 47 -1.21 -8.99 6.07
N LEU A 48 -1.86 -8.05 5.38
CA LEU A 48 -1.37 -7.52 4.11
C LEU A 48 -0.02 -6.82 4.27
N LEU A 49 0.14 -5.99 5.32
CA LEU A 49 1.39 -5.31 5.62
C LEU A 49 2.52 -6.31 5.87
N MET A 50 2.27 -7.35 6.68
CA MET A 50 3.24 -8.42 6.94
C MET A 50 3.64 -9.13 5.64
N GLN A 51 2.70 -9.42 4.74
CA GLN A 51 3.00 -10.03 3.45
C GLN A 51 3.91 -9.13 2.60
N ILE A 52 3.62 -7.82 2.54
CA ILE A 52 4.47 -6.84 1.84
C ILE A 52 5.87 -6.78 2.43
N ILE A 53 5.99 -6.72 3.76
CA ILE A 53 7.28 -6.69 4.47
C ILE A 53 8.08 -7.95 4.14
N SER A 54 7.48 -9.14 4.25
CA SER A 54 8.16 -10.40 3.94
C SER A 54 8.64 -10.48 2.49
N LEU A 55 7.87 -9.97 1.52
CA LEU A 55 8.31 -9.90 0.12
C LEU A 55 9.52 -8.97 -0.05
N LEU A 56 9.51 -7.81 0.61
CA LEU A 56 10.63 -6.86 0.60
C LEU A 56 11.89 -7.45 1.25
N GLU A 57 11.73 -8.14 2.39
CA GLU A 57 12.83 -8.85 3.05
C GLU A 57 13.47 -9.88 2.12
N VAL A 58 12.66 -10.67 1.41
CA VAL A 58 13.14 -11.63 0.40
C VAL A 58 13.97 -10.94 -0.69
N CYS A 59 13.52 -9.79 -1.20
CA CYS A 59 14.30 -8.99 -2.15
C CYS A 59 15.66 -8.55 -1.57
N VAL A 60 15.67 -8.06 -0.33
CA VAL A 60 16.90 -7.64 0.35
C VAL A 60 17.87 -8.81 0.53
N PHE A 61 17.38 -9.97 0.99
CA PHE A 61 18.20 -11.17 1.16
C PHE A 61 18.78 -11.68 -0.16
N ALA A 62 18.01 -11.62 -1.25
CA ALA A 62 18.45 -12.07 -2.57
C ALA A 62 19.52 -11.16 -3.17
N LEU A 63 19.36 -9.84 -3.02
CA LEU A 63 20.34 -8.86 -3.46
C LEU A 63 21.63 -8.92 -2.62
N GLY A 64 21.52 -9.24 -1.33
CA GLY A 64 22.65 -9.40 -0.41
C GLY A 64 23.53 -10.64 -0.66
N GLY A 65 23.15 -11.49 -1.62
CA GLY A 65 23.96 -12.64 -2.04
C GLY A 65 23.71 -13.94 -1.27
N GLU A 66 23.01 -13.90 -0.13
CA GLU A 66 22.67 -15.08 0.68
C GLU A 66 21.38 -15.79 0.23
N GLY A 67 20.51 -15.10 -0.54
CA GLY A 67 19.29 -15.69 -1.11
C GLY A 67 19.44 -16.09 -2.58
N MET A 68 19.02 -17.32 -2.92
CA MET A 68 18.66 -17.69 -4.29
C MET A 68 17.15 -17.54 -4.47
N ILE A 69 16.70 -16.51 -5.19
CA ILE A 69 15.35 -16.48 -5.78
C ILE A 69 15.48 -17.10 -7.18
N LEU A 70 15.78 -18.39 -7.25
CA LEU A 70 15.74 -19.11 -8.51
C LEU A 70 14.92 -20.37 -8.30
N SER A 71 13.82 -20.47 -9.04
CA SER A 71 13.24 -21.79 -9.30
C SER A 71 14.33 -22.64 -9.97
N PRO A 72 14.53 -23.90 -9.56
CA PRO A 72 15.51 -24.79 -10.19
C PRO A 72 15.32 -24.94 -11.71
N ASP A 73 14.12 -24.64 -12.21
CA ASP A 73 13.76 -24.72 -13.63
C ASP A 73 14.00 -23.42 -14.41
N ASN A 74 14.25 -22.29 -13.74
CA ASN A 74 14.41 -20.98 -14.39
C ASN A 74 15.89 -20.55 -14.46
N LYS A 75 16.70 -21.34 -15.17
CA LYS A 75 18.15 -21.12 -15.32
C LYS A 75 18.52 -19.85 -16.12
N ASN A 76 17.54 -19.20 -16.73
CA ASN A 76 17.73 -18.04 -17.62
C ASN A 76 17.39 -16.70 -16.97
N ALA A 77 16.78 -16.68 -15.78
CA ALA A 77 16.46 -15.44 -15.08
C ALA A 77 17.65 -14.97 -14.23
N SER A 78 18.01 -13.69 -14.34
CA SER A 78 18.98 -13.12 -13.41
C SER A 78 18.34 -12.94 -12.03
N LYS A 79 19.18 -12.78 -11.00
CA LYS A 79 18.69 -12.49 -9.65
C LYS A 79 17.95 -11.15 -9.64
N GLU A 80 18.48 -10.19 -10.40
CA GLU A 80 17.95 -8.85 -10.57
C GLU A 80 16.57 -8.87 -11.24
N ASP A 81 16.36 -9.70 -12.26
CA ASP A 81 15.05 -9.86 -12.91
C ASP A 81 14.02 -10.46 -11.94
N SER A 82 14.43 -11.44 -11.14
CA SER A 82 13.56 -12.09 -10.15
C SER A 82 13.18 -11.13 -9.02
N VAL A 83 14.14 -10.32 -8.54
CA VAL A 83 13.88 -9.27 -7.55
C VAL A 83 12.96 -8.19 -8.12
N THR A 84 13.20 -7.76 -9.38
CA THR A 84 12.36 -6.80 -10.08
C THR A 84 10.90 -7.25 -10.12
N GLN A 85 10.64 -8.51 -10.48
CA GLN A 85 9.29 -9.07 -10.52
C GLN A 85 8.61 -9.05 -9.14
N VAL A 86 9.34 -9.36 -8.06
CA VAL A 86 8.77 -9.30 -6.71
C VAL A 86 8.48 -7.85 -6.29
N LEU A 87 9.34 -6.90 -6.66
CA LEU A 87 9.10 -5.48 -6.38
C LEU A 87 7.88 -4.94 -7.16
N GLU A 88 7.69 -5.35 -8.42
CA GLU A 88 6.50 -5.02 -9.21
C GLU A 88 5.23 -5.58 -8.56
N LEU A 89 5.29 -6.80 -8.02
CA LEU A 89 4.18 -7.39 -7.27
C LEU A 89 3.89 -6.58 -5.99
N VAL A 90 4.93 -6.20 -5.23
CA VAL A 90 4.78 -5.34 -4.04
C VAL A 90 4.08 -4.02 -4.41
N LEU A 91 4.52 -3.35 -5.48
CA LEU A 91 3.88 -2.11 -5.97
C LEU A 91 2.40 -2.33 -6.33
N SER A 92 2.06 -3.50 -6.89
CA SER A 92 0.70 -3.82 -7.30
C SER A 92 -0.25 -4.09 -6.13
N ILE A 93 0.27 -4.51 -4.97
CA ILE A 93 -0.53 -4.81 -3.77
C ILE A 93 -0.46 -3.71 -2.71
N LEU A 94 0.40 -2.70 -2.90
CA LEU A 94 0.49 -1.56 -2.00
C LEU A 94 -0.84 -0.81 -1.98
N PRO A 95 -1.37 -0.46 -0.79
CA PRO A 95 -2.63 0.24 -0.69
C PRO A 95 -2.39 1.75 -0.88
N ASP A 96 -1.95 2.18 -2.08
CA ASP A 96 -1.52 3.55 -2.41
C ASP A 96 -2.49 4.63 -1.91
N SER A 97 -3.78 4.41 -2.16
CA SER A 97 -4.81 5.33 -1.70
C SER A 97 -4.83 5.41 -0.17
N GLN A 98 -4.73 4.27 0.54
CA GLN A 98 -4.70 4.26 2.01
C GLN A 98 -3.47 4.97 2.55
N MET A 99 -2.29 4.78 1.93
CA MET A 99 -1.08 5.51 2.30
C MET A 99 -1.25 7.03 2.14
N TYR A 100 -1.77 7.48 1.00
CA TYR A 100 -2.06 8.89 0.77
C TYR A 100 -3.02 9.48 1.82
N PHE A 101 -4.04 8.72 2.23
CA PHE A 101 -4.95 9.14 3.28
C PHE A 101 -4.26 9.26 4.64
N MET A 102 -3.40 8.29 4.99
CA MET A 102 -2.66 8.33 6.25
C MET A 102 -1.72 9.55 6.28
N ASP A 103 -1.01 9.86 5.19
CA ASP A 103 -0.18 11.06 5.09
C ASP A 103 -1.00 12.35 5.28
N LYS A 104 -2.19 12.43 4.65
CA LYS A 104 -3.08 13.58 4.79
C LYS A 104 -3.68 13.67 6.19
N LEU A 105 -3.97 12.54 6.82
CA LEU A 105 -4.47 12.48 8.19
C LEU A 105 -3.40 12.99 9.16
N ASP A 106 -2.17 12.50 9.04
CA ASP A 106 -1.03 12.95 9.85
C ASP A 106 -0.79 14.44 9.67
N GLU A 107 -0.79 14.95 8.43
CA GLU A 107 -0.69 16.39 8.15
C GLU A 107 -1.76 17.21 8.90
N LYS A 108 -2.99 16.72 8.96
CA LYS A 108 -4.11 17.39 9.65
C LYS A 108 -3.99 17.29 11.16
N LEU A 109 -3.55 16.15 11.70
CA LEU A 109 -3.34 15.92 13.13
C LEU A 109 -2.16 16.74 13.66
N SER A 110 -1.03 16.80 12.95
CA SER A 110 0.11 17.64 13.34
C SER A 110 -0.25 19.13 13.35
N LYS A 111 -1.12 19.59 12.42
CA LYS A 111 -1.64 20.98 12.44
C LYS A 111 -2.54 21.29 13.64
N LEU A 112 -3.16 20.26 14.24
CA LEU A 112 -3.96 20.36 15.45
C LEU A 112 -3.07 20.43 16.70
N GLU A 113 -1.98 19.67 16.75
CA GLU A 113 -1.05 19.61 17.88
C GLU A 113 -0.13 20.83 17.97
N ASN A 114 0.42 21.29 16.84
CA ASN A 114 1.31 22.46 16.75
C ASN A 114 0.60 23.81 17.02
N LYS A 115 -0.67 23.81 17.45
CA LYS A 115 -1.46 25.00 17.80
C LYS A 115 -1.96 25.00 19.26
N LYS A 116 -1.37 24.15 20.11
CA LYS A 116 -1.42 24.34 21.56
C LYS A 116 -0.59 25.54 21.94
#